data_AF-A0AA90GN70-F1
#
_entry.id   AF-A0AA90GN70-F1
#
_cell.length_a   1.000
_cell.length_b   1.000
_cell.length_c   1.000
_cell.angle_alpha   90.00
_cell.angle_beta   90.00
_cell.angle_gamma   90.00
#
_symmetry.space_group_name_H-M   'P 1'
#
loop_
_entity.id
_entity.type
_entity.pdbx_description
1 polymer ?
#
loop_
_entity_poly.entity_id
_entity_poly.type
_entity_poly.pdbx_seq_one_letter_code
_entity_poly.pdbx_strand_id
1 'polypeptide(L)'
;LNEADIEKLAPHKVIPGNRPSNTLVVERISPRRLGALVAMYEHKVFVQSVIWGINAFDQWGVELGKELGKSVYQRLVGSLEDSAEDGSTQGLINYFRGKHRG
;
A
#
# COMPACT_ATOMS: atom_id res chain seq x y z
N LEU A 1 -3.18 -34.81 -26.28
CA LEU A 1 -3.52 -33.46 -26.77
C LEU A 1 -3.32 -33.50 -28.26
N ASN A 2 -4.32 -33.09 -29.03
CA ASN A 2 -4.14 -32.94 -30.48
C ASN A 2 -3.27 -31.69 -30.76
N GLU A 3 -2.86 -31.48 -32.01
CA GLU A 3 -1.97 -30.38 -32.39
C GLU A 3 -2.57 -29.00 -32.09
N ALA A 4 -3.89 -28.84 -32.30
CA ALA A 4 -4.62 -27.63 -31.95
C ALA A 4 -4.64 -27.36 -30.43
N ASP A 5 -4.74 -28.39 -29.60
CA ASP A 5 -4.67 -28.29 -28.15
C ASP A 5 -3.25 -27.88 -27.70
N ILE A 6 -2.21 -28.36 -28.41
CA ILE A 6 -0.81 -28.02 -28.15
C ILE A 6 -0.53 -26.57 -28.51
N GLU A 7 -0.92 -26.13 -29.71
CA GLU A 7 -0.77 -24.72 -30.14
C GLU A 7 -1.53 -23.77 -29.22
N LYS A 8 -2.75 -24.13 -28.80
CA LYS A 8 -3.52 -23.35 -27.85
C LYS A 8 -2.85 -23.27 -26.48
N LEU A 9 -2.20 -24.34 -26.03
CA LEU A 9 -1.58 -24.40 -24.69
C LEU A 9 -0.18 -23.77 -24.65
N ALA A 10 0.57 -23.80 -25.75
CA ALA A 10 1.97 -23.39 -25.81
C ALA A 10 2.22 -21.96 -25.30
N PRO A 11 1.46 -20.92 -25.68
CA PRO A 11 1.67 -19.55 -25.20
C PRO A 11 1.55 -19.42 -23.68
N HIS A 12 0.66 -20.19 -23.05
CA HIS A 12 0.43 -20.16 -21.59
C HIS A 12 1.55 -20.83 -20.78
N LYS A 13 2.46 -21.57 -21.44
CA LYS A 13 3.60 -22.24 -20.80
C LYS A 13 4.94 -21.53 -21.06
N VAL A 14 4.93 -20.44 -21.83
CA VAL A 14 6.14 -19.66 -22.09
C VAL A 14 6.52 -18.89 -20.84
N ILE A 15 7.74 -19.11 -20.35
CA ILE A 15 8.37 -18.31 -19.30
C ILE A 15 9.48 -17.50 -19.97
N PRO A 16 9.26 -16.20 -20.28
CA PRO A 16 10.20 -15.40 -21.07
C PRO A 16 11.52 -15.06 -20.34
N GLY A 17 11.66 -15.41 -19.06
CA GLY A 17 12.85 -15.08 -18.27
C GLY A 17 13.02 -13.57 -18.06
N ASN A 18 14.28 -13.12 -17.96
CA ASN A 18 14.69 -11.73 -17.76
C ASN A 18 14.01 -11.02 -16.57
N ARG A 19 13.85 -11.75 -15.46
CA ARG A 19 13.33 -11.23 -14.20
C ARG A 19 14.48 -11.15 -13.19
N PRO A 20 15.11 -9.98 -13.00
CA PRO A 20 16.25 -9.86 -12.09
C PRO A 20 15.81 -10.11 -10.65
N SER A 21 16.68 -10.75 -9.87
CA SER A 21 16.46 -11.00 -8.45
C SER A 21 17.75 -10.76 -7.66
N ASN A 22 17.60 -10.42 -6.39
CA ASN A 22 18.69 -10.40 -5.41
C ASN A 22 18.40 -11.49 -4.38
N THR A 23 19.37 -12.38 -4.14
CA THR A 23 19.26 -13.40 -3.10
C THR A 23 20.21 -13.05 -1.97
N LEU A 24 19.64 -12.72 -0.80
CA LEU A 24 20.39 -12.46 0.43
C LEU A 24 20.34 -13.71 1.31
N VAL A 25 21.47 -14.38 1.48
CA VAL A 25 21.56 -15.63 2.25
C VAL A 25 22.20 -15.37 3.60
N VAL A 26 21.53 -15.83 4.65
CA VAL A 26 22.03 -15.83 6.03
C VAL A 26 21.84 -17.22 6.63
N GLU A 27 22.82 -17.68 7.41
CA GLU A 27 22.81 -19.04 7.98
C GLU A 27 21.64 -19.28 8.95
N ARG A 28 21.35 -18.30 9.81
CA ARG A 28 20.22 -18.31 10.75
C ARG A 28 19.86 -16.89 11.13
N ILE A 29 18.56 -16.63 11.32
CA ILE A 29 18.09 -15.37 11.93
C ILE A 29 18.44 -15.35 13.42
N SER A 30 19.24 -14.36 13.82
CA SER A 30 19.56 -14.02 15.20
C SER A 30 19.29 -12.53 15.42
N PRO A 31 19.14 -12.04 16.66
CA PRO A 31 18.89 -10.62 16.91
C PRO A 31 19.90 -9.70 16.21
N ARG A 32 21.18 -10.08 16.22
CA ARG A 32 22.25 -9.36 15.51
C ARG A 32 22.03 -9.32 13.99
N ARG A 33 21.75 -10.48 13.37
CA ARG A 33 21.59 -10.59 11.91
C ARG A 33 20.28 -9.94 11.44
N LEU A 34 19.22 -10.01 12.23
CA LEU A 34 17.97 -9.30 11.97
C LEU A 34 18.18 -7.78 12.03
N GLY A 35 18.87 -7.28 13.08
CA GLY A 35 19.22 -5.86 13.16
C GLY A 35 20.05 -5.39 11.97
N ALA A 36 21.05 -6.17 11.57
CA ALA A 36 21.85 -5.87 10.37
C ALA A 36 21.00 -5.85 9.08
N LEU A 37 20.04 -6.77 8.94
CA LEU A 37 19.15 -6.81 7.79
C LEU A 37 18.23 -5.58 7.73
N VAL A 38 17.67 -5.16 8.86
CA VAL A 38 16.85 -3.93 8.95
C VAL A 38 17.70 -2.72 8.60
N ALA A 39 18.87 -2.56 9.25
CA ALA A 39 19.79 -1.44 8.99
C ALA A 39 20.24 -1.37 7.52
N MET A 40 20.47 -2.52 6.88
CA MET A 40 20.77 -2.59 5.45
C MET A 40 19.65 -2.00 4.59
N TYR A 41 18.38 -2.27 4.90
CA TYR A 41 17.25 -1.67 4.18
C TYR A 41 17.03 -0.20 4.53
N GLU A 42 17.25 0.22 5.77
CA GLU A 42 17.22 1.65 6.16
C GLU A 42 18.25 2.44 5.36
N HIS A 43 19.48 1.97 5.28
CA HIS A 43 20.53 2.61 4.48
C HIS A 43 20.25 2.55 2.98
N LYS A 44 19.65 1.46 2.46
CA LYS A 44 19.20 1.41 1.06
C LYS A 44 18.22 2.54 0.76
N VAL A 45 17.17 2.69 1.57
CA VAL A 45 16.16 3.73 1.38
C VAL A 45 16.77 5.12 1.51
N PHE A 46 17.64 5.33 2.49
CA PHE A 46 18.35 6.59 2.67
C PHE A 46 19.22 6.96 1.44
N VAL A 47 20.03 6.04 0.93
CA VAL A 47 20.86 6.32 -0.25
C VAL A 47 19.98 6.65 -1.46
N GLN A 48 18.86 5.93 -1.64
CA GLN A 48 17.89 6.24 -2.71
C GLN A 48 17.30 7.64 -2.58
N SER A 49 16.96 8.10 -1.36
CA SER A 49 16.43 9.44 -1.16
C SER A 49 17.46 10.53 -1.47
N VAL A 50 18.74 10.30 -1.10
CA VAL A 50 19.84 11.22 -1.44
C VAL A 50 20.02 11.32 -2.95
N ILE A 51 19.95 10.19 -3.68
CA ILE A 51 20.02 10.18 -5.16
C ILE A 51 18.86 10.96 -5.77
N TRP A 52 17.65 10.81 -5.23
CA TRP A 52 16.46 11.50 -5.74
C TRP A 52 16.29 12.93 -5.22
N GLY A 53 17.13 13.39 -4.29
CA GLY A 53 17.02 14.73 -3.69
C GLY A 53 15.73 14.93 -2.88
N ILE A 54 15.19 13.86 -2.29
CA ILE A 54 13.98 13.91 -1.45
C ILE A 54 14.32 13.60 0.02
N ASN A 55 13.45 14.04 0.92
CA ASN A 55 13.58 13.74 2.34
C ASN A 55 13.07 12.32 2.65
N ALA A 56 13.92 11.45 3.21
CA ALA A 56 13.52 10.11 3.65
C ALA A 56 12.84 10.09 5.03
N PHE A 57 12.84 11.22 5.74
CA PHE A 57 12.49 11.27 7.15
C PHE A 57 11.24 12.11 7.45
N ASP A 58 10.52 12.57 6.42
CA ASP A 58 9.21 13.22 6.60
C ASP A 58 8.05 12.36 6.06
N GLN A 59 6.83 12.79 6.41
CA GLN A 59 5.60 12.09 6.05
C GLN A 59 4.40 13.03 5.89
N TRP A 60 4.57 14.19 5.27
CA TRP A 60 3.50 15.21 5.13
C TRP A 60 2.21 14.68 4.51
N GLY A 61 2.30 13.68 3.61
CA GLY A 61 1.15 13.07 2.95
C GLY A 61 0.12 12.41 3.88
N VAL A 62 0.43 12.21 5.17
CA VAL A 62 -0.51 11.63 6.14
C VAL A 62 -1.45 12.65 6.76
N GLU A 63 -1.17 13.95 6.65
CA GLU A 63 -1.86 14.97 7.43
C GLU A 63 -3.28 15.21 6.94
N LEU A 64 -3.45 15.45 5.64
CA LEU A 64 -4.76 15.69 5.04
C LEU A 64 -5.74 14.53 5.32
N GLY A 65 -5.27 13.28 5.22
CA GLY A 65 -6.09 12.11 5.53
C GLY A 65 -6.54 12.04 7.00
N LYS A 66 -5.69 12.48 7.94
CA LYS A 66 -6.06 12.55 9.37
C LYS A 66 -7.09 13.65 9.62
N GLU A 67 -6.98 14.79 8.95
CA GLU A 67 -7.92 15.90 9.09
C GLU A 67 -9.29 15.54 8.50
N LEU A 68 -9.32 15.07 7.25
CA LEU A 68 -10.54 14.62 6.59
C LEU A 68 -11.17 13.45 7.37
N GLY A 69 -10.37 12.50 7.84
CA GLY A 69 -10.84 11.36 8.62
C GLY A 69 -11.56 11.76 9.91
N LYS A 70 -11.05 12.76 10.65
CA LYS A 70 -11.73 13.32 11.83
C LYS A 70 -13.08 13.93 11.44
N SER A 71 -13.09 14.73 10.37
CA SER A 71 -14.27 15.42 9.85
C SER A 71 -15.38 14.44 9.43
N VAL A 72 -14.99 13.37 8.72
CA VAL A 72 -15.90 12.28 8.32
C VAL A 72 -16.39 11.52 9.54
N TYR A 73 -15.53 11.21 10.51
CA TYR A 73 -15.92 10.50 11.73
C TYR A 73 -16.98 11.26 12.53
N GLN A 74 -16.79 12.57 12.76
CA GLN A 74 -17.76 13.40 13.48
C GLN A 74 -19.13 13.44 12.77
N ARG A 75 -19.11 13.53 11.44
CA ARG A 75 -20.34 13.36 10.64
C ARG A 75 -20.92 11.97 10.83
N LEU A 76 -20.15 10.89 10.75
CA LEU A 76 -20.70 9.53 10.93
C LEU A 76 -21.41 9.34 12.27
N VAL A 77 -20.82 9.80 13.38
CA VAL A 77 -21.40 9.66 14.74
C VAL A 77 -22.51 10.66 15.04
N GLY A 78 -22.72 11.67 14.19
CA GLY A 78 -23.81 12.64 14.31
C GLY A 78 -23.52 13.82 15.24
N SER A 79 -22.26 14.05 15.61
CA SER A 79 -21.81 15.24 16.34
C SER A 79 -21.62 16.46 15.43
N LEU A 80 -21.64 16.26 14.12
CA LEU A 80 -21.56 17.32 13.11
C LEU A 80 -22.73 17.15 12.13
N GLU A 81 -23.63 18.14 12.13
CA GLU A 81 -24.87 18.10 11.34
C GLU A 81 -24.71 18.65 9.93
N ASP A 82 -23.65 19.42 9.67
CA ASP A 82 -23.36 19.98 8.35
C ASP A 82 -23.05 18.87 7.32
N SER A 83 -23.51 19.09 6.09
CA SER A 83 -23.21 18.19 4.96
C SER A 83 -21.70 18.12 4.69
N ALA A 84 -21.25 17.00 4.14
CA ALA A 84 -19.93 16.87 3.56
C ALA A 84 -19.77 17.83 2.37
N GLU A 85 -18.52 18.18 2.07
CA GLU A 85 -18.18 19.15 1.02
C GLU A 85 -18.52 18.65 -0.39
N ASP A 86 -18.53 17.32 -0.59
CA ASP A 86 -18.87 16.69 -1.86
C ASP A 86 -19.98 15.63 -1.73
N GLY A 87 -20.71 15.45 -2.82
CA GLY A 87 -21.86 14.55 -2.88
C GLY A 87 -21.51 13.06 -2.77
N SER A 88 -20.30 12.66 -3.16
CA SER A 88 -19.85 11.27 -3.06
C SER A 88 -19.63 10.89 -1.59
N THR A 89 -18.87 11.71 -0.86
CA THR A 89 -18.62 11.54 0.57
C THR A 89 -19.93 11.58 1.36
N GLN A 90 -20.83 12.52 1.07
CA GLN A 90 -22.14 12.59 1.72
C GLN A 90 -23.00 11.34 1.45
N GLY A 91 -23.01 10.86 0.21
CA GLY A 91 -23.74 9.65 -0.17
C GLY A 91 -23.26 8.43 0.60
N LEU A 92 -21.94 8.26 0.74
CA LEU A 92 -21.34 7.16 1.50
C LEU A 92 -21.64 7.26 3.01
N ILE A 93 -21.60 8.46 3.59
CA ILE A 93 -21.97 8.72 5.00
C ILE A 93 -23.42 8.31 5.24
N ASN A 94 -24.34 8.70 4.35
CA ASN A 94 -25.76 8.39 4.47
C ASN A 94 -26.02 6.88 4.33
N TYR A 95 -25.38 6.24 3.35
CA TYR A 95 -25.47 4.79 3.16
C TYR A 95 -24.99 4.03 4.41
N PHE A 96 -23.86 4.44 5.00
CA PHE A 96 -23.33 3.82 6.21
C PHE A 96 -24.29 3.98 7.41
N ARG A 97 -24.76 5.21 7.66
CA ARG A 97 -25.74 5.49 8.74
C ARG A 97 -27.02 4.68 8.57
N GLY A 98 -27.53 4.53 7.34
CA GLY A 98 -28.75 3.77 7.06
C GLY A 98 -28.63 2.26 7.25
N LYS A 99 -27.42 1.69 7.15
CA LYS A 99 -27.18 0.25 7.38
C LYS A 99 -26.75 -0.10 8.80
N HIS A 100 -26.16 0.85 9.54
CA HIS A 100 -25.55 0.59 10.85
C HIS A 100 -26.20 1.32 12.03
N ARG A 101 -27.24 2.14 11.83
CA ARG A 101 -28.14 2.60 12.91
C ARG A 101 -29.34 1.66 13.07
N GLY A 102 -29.05 0.40 13.38
CA GLY A 102 -29.96 -0.58 13.97
C GLY A 102 -29.38 -1.04 15.29
#